data_AF-A0A101M7K8-F1
#
_entry.id   AF-A0A101M7K8-F1
#
_cell.length_a   1.000
_cell.length_b   1.000
_cell.length_c   1.000
_cell.angle_alpha   90.00
_cell.angle_beta   90.00
_cell.angle_gamma   90.00
#
_symmetry.space_group_name_H-M   'P 1'
#
loop_
_entity.id
_entity.type
_entity.pdbx_description
1 polymer ?
#
loop_
_entity_poly.entity_id
_entity_poly.type
_entity_poly.pdbx_seq_one_letter_code
_entity_poly.pdbx_strand_id
1 'polypeptide(L)'
;MFTRIRVRAAERVETRERIIEEAHWIMATIEDIMGHPSPHLLPLGTLLQAMEQRMQDLVAEMGGLCIEAEHDTHIGNAIWGETGVQED
;
A
#
# COMPACT_ATOMS: atom_id res chain seq x y z
N MET A 1 6.35 25.18 6.91
CA MET A 1 7.03 23.95 6.42
C MET A 1 6.57 22.72 7.20
N PHE A 2 6.64 22.74 8.54
CA PHE A 2 6.19 21.64 9.42
C PHE A 2 4.74 21.19 9.20
N THR A 3 3.80 22.12 9.04
CA THR A 3 2.39 21.82 8.76
C THR A 3 2.20 21.03 7.46
N ARG A 4 3.02 21.30 6.43
CA ARG A 4 2.93 20.63 5.13
C ARG A 4 3.46 19.19 5.19
N ILE A 5 4.53 18.95 5.95
CA ILE A 5 5.06 17.59 6.18
C ILE A 5 4.06 16.77 7.00
N ARG A 6 3.44 17.37 8.02
CA ARG A 6 2.39 16.70 8.82
C ARG A 6 1.16 16.33 8.01
N VAL A 7 0.67 17.23 7.15
CA VAL A 7 -0.47 16.95 6.27
C VAL A 7 -0.14 15.79 5.31
N ARG A 8 1.04 15.82 4.68
CA ARG A 8 1.50 14.72 3.82
C ARG A 8 1.64 13.40 4.57
N ALA A 9 2.15 13.43 5.80
CA ALA A 9 2.24 12.23 6.63
C ALA A 9 0.86 11.64 6.93
N ALA A 10 -0.15 12.47 7.22
CA ALA A 10 -1.52 12.02 7.44
C ALA A 10 -2.14 11.44 6.15
N GLU A 11 -2.00 12.13 5.02
CA GLU A 11 -2.47 11.65 3.70
C GLU A 11 -1.83 10.31 3.32
N ARG A 12 -0.53 10.11 3.63
CA ARG A 12 0.14 8.83 3.41
C ARG A 12 -0.40 7.71 4.28
N VAL A 13 -0.71 7.98 5.56
CA VAL A 13 -1.29 6.98 6.46
C VAL A 13 -2.66 6.55 5.94
N GLU A 14 -3.51 7.49 5.56
CA GLU A 14 -4.82 7.21 4.97
C GLU A 14 -4.69 6.40 3.66
N THR A 15 -3.76 6.80 2.79
CA THR A 15 -3.51 6.09 1.53
C THR A 15 -3.00 4.66 1.79
N ARG A 16 -2.11 4.48 2.77
CA ARG A 16 -1.59 3.18 3.18
C ARG A 16 -2.71 2.27 3.71
N GLU A 17 -3.58 2.79 4.56
CA GLU A 17 -4.74 2.04 5.09
C GLU A 17 -5.65 1.57 3.96
N ARG A 18 -5.98 2.47 3.02
CA ARG A 18 -6.78 2.14 1.83
C ARG A 18 -6.15 1.03 0.98
N ILE A 19 -4.84 1.10 0.72
CA ILE A 19 -4.12 0.06 -0.04
C ILE A 19 -4.20 -1.29 0.67
N ILE A 20 -4.02 -1.31 1.99
CA ILE A 20 -4.07 -2.54 2.79
C ILE A 20 -5.47 -3.15 2.78
N GLU A 21 -6.52 -2.33 2.94
CA GLU A 21 -7.91 -2.79 2.85
C GLU A 21 -8.22 -3.42 1.48
N GLU A 22 -7.79 -2.76 0.39
CA GLU A 22 -8.02 -3.27 -0.96
C GLU A 22 -7.26 -4.57 -1.22
N ALA A 23 -6.00 -4.67 -0.77
CA ALA A 23 -5.21 -5.90 -0.87
C ALA A 23 -5.86 -7.06 -0.08
N HIS A 24 -6.36 -6.80 1.12
CA HIS A 24 -7.09 -7.81 1.90
C HIS A 24 -8.35 -8.28 1.18
N TRP A 25 -9.11 -7.35 0.59
CA TRP A 25 -10.32 -7.70 -0.17
C TRP A 25 -10.00 -8.59 -1.38
N ILE A 26 -8.92 -8.27 -2.12
CA ILE A 26 -8.46 -9.09 -3.25
C ILE A 26 -8.10 -10.51 -2.76
N MET A 27 -7.31 -10.63 -1.69
CA MET A 27 -6.90 -11.93 -1.16
C MET A 27 -8.10 -12.76 -0.69
N ALA A 28 -9.01 -12.17 0.08
CA ALA A 28 -10.21 -12.85 0.56
C ALA A 28 -11.09 -13.34 -0.61
N THR A 29 -11.19 -12.56 -1.68
CA THR A 29 -11.96 -12.93 -2.87
C THR A 29 -11.29 -14.09 -3.63
N ILE A 30 -9.96 -14.11 -3.72
CA ILE A 30 -9.22 -15.24 -4.32
C ILE A 30 -9.40 -16.51 -3.50
N GLU A 31 -9.30 -16.42 -2.17
CA GLU A 31 -9.53 -17.55 -1.26
C GLU A 31 -10.94 -18.13 -1.41
N ASP A 32 -11.96 -17.27 -1.48
CA ASP A 32 -13.35 -17.67 -1.70
C ASP A 32 -13.49 -18.41 -3.04
N ILE A 33 -12.94 -17.85 -4.12
CA ILE A 33 -12.97 -18.47 -5.46
C ILE A 33 -12.30 -19.86 -5.46
N MET A 34 -11.14 -19.99 -4.81
CA MET A 34 -10.43 -21.28 -4.71
C MET A 34 -11.18 -22.30 -3.85
N GLY A 35 -11.98 -21.86 -2.88
CA GLY A 35 -12.80 -22.72 -2.02
C GLY A 35 -14.02 -23.34 -2.72
N HIS A 36 -14.39 -22.87 -3.92
CA HIS A 36 -15.57 -23.35 -4.63
C HIS A 36 -15.26 -24.59 -5.52
N PRO A 37 -16.04 -25.69 -5.42
CA PRO A 37 -15.75 -26.95 -6.11
C PRO A 37 -16.02 -26.95 -7.62
N SER A 38 -16.57 -25.87 -8.18
CA SER A 38 -16.80 -25.75 -9.63
C SER A 38 -16.57 -24.32 -10.13
N PRO A 39 -15.30 -23.91 -10.35
CA PRO A 39 -14.95 -22.58 -10.83
C PRO A 39 -15.25 -22.35 -12.33
N HIS A 40 -15.83 -23.33 -13.04
CA HIS A 40 -15.87 -23.36 -14.50
C HIS A 40 -16.94 -22.45 -15.14
N LEU A 41 -17.78 -21.78 -14.34
CA LEU A 41 -18.91 -20.96 -14.84
C LEU A 41 -18.61 -19.46 -14.95
N LEU A 42 -17.43 -19.02 -14.51
CA LEU A 42 -16.98 -17.62 -14.58
C LEU A 42 -15.74 -17.52 -15.47
N PRO A 43 -15.49 -16.36 -16.12
CA PRO A 43 -14.21 -16.07 -16.79
C PRO A 43 -13.11 -15.84 -15.74
N LEU A 44 -12.86 -16.87 -14.93
CA LEU A 44 -11.98 -16.84 -13.75
C LEU A 44 -10.57 -16.40 -14.11
N GLY A 45 -10.06 -16.84 -15.27
CA GLY A 45 -8.73 -16.45 -15.74
C GLY A 45 -8.57 -14.95 -15.92
N THR A 46 -9.56 -14.30 -16.55
CA THR A 46 -9.53 -12.83 -16.75
C THR A 46 -9.70 -12.09 -15.42
N LEU A 47 -10.55 -12.60 -14.52
CA LEU A 47 -10.72 -12.02 -13.19
C LEU A 47 -9.44 -12.12 -12.36
N LEU A 48 -8.84 -13.30 -12.27
CA LEU A 48 -7.60 -13.53 -11.54
C LEU A 48 -6.44 -12.69 -12.10
N GLN A 49 -6.34 -12.58 -13.43
CA GLN A 49 -5.34 -11.72 -14.06
C GLN A 49 -5.55 -10.23 -13.73
N ALA A 50 -6.79 -9.76 -13.72
CA ALA A 50 -7.10 -8.39 -13.33
C ALA A 50 -6.78 -8.13 -11.84
N MET A 51 -7.06 -9.10 -10.97
CA MET A 51 -6.73 -9.03 -9.54
C MET A 51 -5.22 -9.05 -9.29
N GLU A 52 -4.47 -9.88 -10.03
CA GLU A 52 -3.01 -9.90 -9.99
C GLU A 52 -2.42 -8.54 -10.42
N GLN A 53 -2.88 -8.00 -11.56
CA GLN A 53 -2.45 -6.69 -12.01
C GLN A 53 -2.75 -5.62 -10.96
N ARG A 54 -3.96 -5.65 -10.37
CA ARG A 54 -4.33 -4.69 -9.34
C ARG A 54 -3.44 -4.80 -8.10
N MET A 55 -3.09 -6.02 -7.68
CA MET A 55 -2.17 -6.23 -6.57
C MET A 55 -0.77 -5.68 -6.88
N GLN A 56 -0.28 -5.84 -8.12
CA GLN A 56 0.99 -5.24 -8.55
C GLN A 56 0.94 -3.71 -8.50
N ASP A 57 -0.16 -3.11 -8.95
CA ASP A 57 -0.36 -1.66 -8.90
C ASP A 57 -0.37 -1.14 -7.44
N LEU A 58 -1.06 -1.85 -6.54
CA LEU A 58 -1.10 -1.53 -5.10
C LEU A 58 0.29 -1.61 -4.45
N VAL A 59 1.10 -2.61 -4.82
CA VAL A 59 2.49 -2.74 -4.35
C VAL A 59 3.34 -1.59 -4.86
N ALA A 60 3.18 -1.19 -6.12
CA ALA A 60 3.88 -0.03 -6.67
C ALA A 60 3.48 1.28 -5.96
N GLU A 61 2.19 1.47 -5.68
CA GLU A 61 1.67 2.63 -4.94
C GLU A 61 2.26 2.68 -3.52
N MET A 62 2.25 1.55 -2.80
CA MET A 62 2.87 1.44 -1.47
C MET A 62 4.38 1.75 -1.51
N GLY A 63 5.09 1.27 -2.53
CA GLY A 63 6.50 1.57 -2.73
C GLY A 63 6.76 3.07 -2.89
N GLY A 64 5.88 3.77 -3.63
CA GLY A 64 5.92 5.23 -3.75
C GLY A 64 5.77 5.94 -2.39
N LEU A 65 4.81 5.49 -1.57
CA LEU A 65 4.60 6.05 -0.22
C LEU A 65 5.82 5.86 0.69
N CYS A 66 6.50 4.72 0.61
CA CYS A 66 7.72 4.45 1.37
C CYS A 66 8.85 5.42 0.99
N ILE A 67 9.07 5.63 -0.31
CA ILE A 67 10.09 6.56 -0.82
C ILE A 67 9.78 7.99 -0.36
N GLU A 68 8.51 8.41 -0.42
CA GLU A 68 8.11 9.73 0.07
C GLU A 68 8.32 9.90 1.57
N ALA A 69 8.07 8.87 2.37
CA ALA A 69 8.29 8.88 3.81
C ALA A 69 9.79 9.00 4.15
N GLU A 70 10.65 8.27 3.45
CA GLU A 70 12.11 8.37 3.59
C GLU A 70 12.61 9.78 3.22
N HIS A 71 12.09 10.33 2.12
CA HIS A 71 12.45 11.67 1.67
C HIS A 71 12.04 12.75 2.67
N ASP A 72 10.81 12.69 3.20
CA ASP A 72 10.35 13.63 4.23
C ASP A 72 11.16 13.50 5.53
N THR A 73 11.55 12.27 5.90
CA THR A 73 12.44 12.01 7.04
C THR A 73 13.82 12.62 6.80
N HIS A 74 14.40 12.42 5.63
CA HIS A 74 15.70 13.02 5.27
C HIS A 74 15.65 14.55 5.33
N ILE A 75 14.59 15.17 4.83
CA ILE A 75 14.37 16.63 4.97
C ILE A 75 14.26 17.03 6.43
N GLY A 76 13.47 16.31 7.23
CA GLY A 76 13.34 16.55 8.67
C GLY A 76 14.69 16.54 9.37
N ASN A 77 15.47 15.49 9.16
CA ASN A 77 16.79 15.30 9.76
C ASN A 77 17.78 16.40 9.31
N ALA A 78 17.76 16.76 8.02
CA ALA A 78 18.66 17.78 7.46
C ALA A 78 18.35 19.19 7.98
N ILE A 79 17.08 19.51 8.24
CA ILE A 79 16.68 20.85 8.70
C ILE A 79 16.77 20.96 10.22
N TRP A 80 16.36 19.92 10.95
CA TRP A 80 16.20 19.98 12.41
C TRP A 80 17.26 19.23 13.20
N GLY A 81 18.18 18.53 12.54
CA GLY A 81 19.25 17.78 13.21
C GLY A 81 18.74 16.61 14.05
N GLU A 82 17.46 16.25 13.93
CA GLU A 82 16.89 15.03 14.52
C GLU A 82 17.43 13.84 13.72
N THR A 83 18.63 13.37 14.02
CA THR A 83 19.00 12.00 13.68
C THR A 83 18.05 11.11 14.46
N GLY A 84 17.02 10.59 13.79
CA GLY A 84 16.11 9.61 14.36
C GLY A 84 16.94 8.53 15.07
N VAL A 85 16.88 8.54 16.40
CA VAL A 85 17.45 7.49 17.22
C VAL A 85 16.74 6.22 16.77
N GLN A 86 17.50 5.30 16.18
CA GLN A 86 17.11 3.90 16.12
C GLN A 86 16.97 3.46 17.59
N GLU A 87 15.73 3.29 18.05
CA GLU A 87 15.48 2.52 19.27
C GLU A 87 15.47 1.04 18.89
N ASP A 88 16.31 0.28 19.60
CA ASP A 88 16.56 -1.17 19.49
C ASP A 88 15.30 -2.04 19.66
#